data_AF-A0A8T9SFF4-F1
#
_entry.id   AF-A0A8T9SFF4-F1
#
_cell.length_a   1.000
_cell.length_b   1.000
_cell.length_c   1.000
_cell.angle_alpha   90.00
_cell.angle_beta   90.00
_cell.angle_gamma   90.00
#
_symmetry.space_group_name_H-M   'P 1'
#
loop_
_entity.id
_entity.type
_entity.pdbx_description
1 polymer ?
#
loop_
_entity_poly.entity_id
_entity_poly.type
_entity_poly.pdbx_seq_one_letter_code
_entity_poly.pdbx_strand_id
1 'polypeptide(L)'
;MRIVTPMPILVGLLLVGCQEAEKHPIAVVQETGSPSAEDQEQIQALLRQALHWANSPDAIGLLPVVTDRHHRVYVGVDRDQHRQNLDKLKATRFFSTGFIDNYNRLVVAIDAGMRSGQYTPWLVGDGPTIVFVSEVNAWCLCQDVPYDNPNPWDTIEVSVLNRDTTTAEVAWRWGKLGAGYGPEWKDFSYKGIVTKETGKWQIAYLQGFDLKEGTRQYQ
;
A
#
# COMPACT_ATOMS: atom_id res chain seq x y z
N MET A 1 13.35 -82.43 16.53
CA MET A 1 12.46 -81.32 16.96
C MET A 1 12.52 -80.23 15.90
N ARG A 2 11.37 -79.62 15.59
CA ARG A 2 11.06 -78.66 14.50
C ARG A 2 10.65 -79.28 13.16
N ILE A 3 9.34 -79.45 13.06
CA ILE A 3 8.52 -79.63 11.86
C ILE A 3 8.38 -78.24 11.21
N VAL A 4 8.59 -78.13 9.90
CA VAL A 4 8.26 -76.93 9.11
C VAL A 4 7.35 -77.38 7.97
N THR A 5 6.07 -77.06 8.09
CA THR A 5 5.02 -77.25 7.09
C THR A 5 5.01 -76.09 6.09
N PRO A 6 4.67 -76.32 4.80
CA PRO A 6 4.58 -75.27 3.79
C PRO A 6 3.22 -74.54 3.86
N MET A 7 3.26 -73.22 3.72
CA MET A 7 2.09 -72.34 3.73
C MET A 7 1.70 -72.01 2.28
N PRO A 8 0.44 -72.22 1.86
CA PRO A 8 -0.02 -71.87 0.51
C PRO A 8 -0.31 -70.38 0.37
N ILE A 9 0.07 -69.82 -0.79
CA ILE A 9 -0.17 -68.44 -1.21
C ILE A 9 -1.63 -68.30 -1.65
N LEU A 10 -2.39 -67.46 -0.94
CA LEU A 10 -3.77 -67.09 -1.28
C LEU A 10 -3.74 -65.87 -2.21
N VAL A 11 -4.12 -66.04 -3.47
CA VAL A 11 -4.33 -64.95 -4.44
C VAL A 11 -5.77 -64.43 -4.25
N GLY A 12 -5.90 -63.29 -3.58
CA GLY A 12 -7.17 -62.58 -3.44
C GLY A 12 -7.38 -61.59 -4.59
N LEU A 13 -8.32 -61.90 -5.47
CA LEU A 13 -8.85 -60.99 -6.50
C LEU A 13 -9.70 -59.92 -5.80
N LEU A 14 -9.21 -58.69 -5.72
CA LEU A 14 -10.01 -57.53 -5.27
C LEU A 14 -10.72 -56.92 -6.48
N LEU A 15 -12.03 -57.17 -6.59
CA LEU A 15 -12.94 -56.45 -7.46
C LEU A 15 -13.17 -55.05 -6.88
N VAL A 16 -12.55 -54.04 -7.48
CA VAL A 16 -12.84 -52.63 -7.18
C VAL A 16 -14.15 -52.27 -7.87
N GLY A 17 -15.22 -52.13 -7.08
CA GLY A 17 -16.44 -51.48 -7.52
C GLY A 17 -16.25 -49.98 -7.58
N CYS A 18 -16.47 -49.38 -8.75
CA CYS A 18 -16.68 -47.94 -8.89
C CYS A 18 -18.02 -47.57 -8.24
N GLN A 19 -18.00 -46.74 -7.21
CA GLN A 19 -19.15 -45.89 -6.87
C GLN A 19 -18.89 -44.51 -7.47
N GLU A 20 -19.74 -44.12 -8.43
CA GLU A 20 -19.81 -42.75 -8.93
C GLU A 20 -20.25 -41.84 -7.78
N ALA A 21 -19.33 -40.98 -7.32
CA ALA A 21 -19.68 -39.88 -6.45
C ALA A 21 -20.39 -38.82 -7.30
N GLU A 22 -21.67 -38.61 -7.04
CA GLU A 22 -22.42 -37.47 -7.57
C GLU A 22 -21.70 -36.18 -7.16
N LYS A 23 -21.17 -35.47 -8.16
CA LYS A 23 -20.64 -34.12 -7.99
C LYS A 23 -21.81 -33.18 -7.72
N HIS A 24 -22.12 -32.94 -6.45
CA HIS A 24 -22.81 -31.72 -6.08
C HIS A 24 -21.91 -30.52 -6.45
N PRO A 25 -22.36 -29.60 -7.31
CA PRO A 25 -21.64 -28.36 -7.52
C PRO A 25 -21.71 -27.57 -6.21
N ILE A 26 -20.58 -27.47 -5.51
CA ILE A 26 -20.40 -26.47 -4.47
C ILE A 26 -20.49 -25.14 -5.19
N ALA A 27 -21.64 -24.48 -5.08
CA ALA A 27 -21.77 -23.08 -5.42
C ALA A 27 -20.79 -22.32 -4.53
N VAL A 28 -19.65 -21.92 -5.09
CA VAL A 28 -18.83 -20.87 -4.52
C VAL A 28 -19.68 -19.61 -4.64
N VAL A 29 -20.42 -19.31 -3.58
CA VAL A 29 -21.02 -18.00 -3.40
C VAL A 29 -19.85 -17.06 -3.21
N GLN A 30 -19.38 -16.44 -4.30
CA GLN A 30 -18.68 -15.17 -4.18
C GLN A 30 -19.69 -14.20 -3.60
N GLU A 31 -19.68 -14.05 -2.28
CA GLU A 31 -20.31 -12.90 -1.63
C GLU A 31 -19.55 -11.65 -2.06
N THR A 32 -19.93 -11.09 -3.19
CA THR A 32 -19.75 -9.66 -3.45
C THR A 32 -20.70 -8.90 -2.52
N GLY A 33 -20.39 -8.93 -1.23
CA GLY A 33 -21.18 -8.28 -0.19
C GLY A 33 -20.89 -6.79 -0.17
N SER A 34 -21.90 -5.96 -0.38
CA SER A 34 -21.84 -4.50 -0.14
C SER A 34 -21.20 -4.18 1.22
N PRO A 35 -20.40 -3.10 1.34
CA PRO A 35 -20.31 -2.27 2.51
C PRO A 35 -20.93 -2.77 3.81
N SER A 36 -20.27 -3.46 4.75
CA SER A 36 -20.82 -3.31 6.10
C SER A 36 -20.60 -1.84 6.45
N ALA A 37 -21.63 -1.14 6.95
CA ALA A 37 -21.49 0.26 7.32
C ALA A 37 -20.29 0.46 8.28
N GLU A 38 -20.06 -0.54 9.13
CA GLU A 38 -18.91 -0.63 10.01
C GLU A 38 -17.56 -0.66 9.28
N ASP A 39 -17.38 -1.49 8.24
CA ASP A 39 -16.12 -1.54 7.47
C ASP A 39 -15.84 -0.18 6.81
N GLN A 40 -16.86 0.47 6.25
CA GLN A 40 -16.71 1.78 5.62
C GLN A 40 -16.27 2.85 6.62
N GLU A 41 -16.85 2.86 7.81
CA GLU A 41 -16.45 3.76 8.89
C GLU A 41 -15.02 3.49 9.37
N GLN A 42 -14.63 2.22 9.52
CA GLN A 42 -13.27 1.83 9.91
C GLN A 42 -12.24 2.25 8.86
N ILE A 43 -12.51 2.03 7.59
CA ILE A 43 -11.63 2.41 6.47
C ILE A 43 -11.48 3.94 6.40
N GLN A 44 -12.57 4.68 6.57
CA GLN A 44 -12.52 6.14 6.60
C GLN A 44 -11.70 6.65 7.78
N ALA A 45 -11.91 6.07 8.98
CA ALA A 45 -11.13 6.42 10.16
C ALA A 45 -9.64 6.13 9.96
N LEU A 46 -9.29 4.97 9.38
CA LEU A 46 -7.92 4.59 9.05
C LEU A 46 -7.25 5.60 8.13
N LEU A 47 -7.89 5.97 7.02
CA LEU A 47 -7.31 6.93 6.06
C LEU A 47 -7.10 8.31 6.70
N ARG A 48 -8.06 8.80 7.49
CA ARG A 48 -7.91 10.06 8.22
C ARG A 48 -6.76 10.00 9.23
N GLN A 49 -6.65 8.92 10.00
CA GLN A 49 -5.54 8.73 10.96
C GLN A 49 -4.18 8.72 10.27
N ALA A 50 -4.06 8.00 9.15
CA ALA A 50 -2.82 7.92 8.39
C ALA A 50 -2.41 9.30 7.82
N LEU A 51 -3.36 10.08 7.30
CA LEU A 51 -3.09 11.42 6.75
C LEU A 51 -2.77 12.44 7.84
N HIS A 52 -3.44 12.39 9.00
CA HIS A 52 -3.05 13.17 10.17
C HIS A 52 -1.63 12.86 10.63
N TRP A 53 -1.29 11.58 10.75
CA TRP A 53 0.06 11.16 11.11
C TRP A 53 1.09 11.66 10.08
N ALA A 54 0.80 11.53 8.79
CA ALA A 54 1.66 12.00 7.71
C ALA A 54 1.89 13.53 7.73
N ASN A 55 0.95 14.30 8.27
CA ASN A 55 1.05 15.75 8.44
C ASN A 55 1.55 16.17 9.85
N SER A 56 1.98 15.22 10.67
CA SER A 56 2.48 15.49 12.02
C SER A 56 4.01 15.56 12.07
N PRO A 57 4.60 16.17 13.13
CA PRO A 57 6.05 16.14 13.34
C PRO A 57 6.65 14.72 13.48
N ASP A 58 5.84 13.72 13.80
CA ASP A 58 6.27 12.33 13.98
C ASP A 58 6.38 11.54 12.67
N ALA A 59 5.91 12.13 11.56
CA ALA A 59 5.94 11.53 10.23
C ALA A 59 7.36 11.15 9.79
N ILE A 60 7.44 10.29 8.78
CA ILE A 60 8.69 9.99 8.08
C ILE A 60 9.00 11.08 7.05
N GLY A 61 10.29 11.36 6.83
CA GLY A 61 10.72 11.99 5.59
C GLY A 61 10.62 10.99 4.44
N LEU A 62 9.94 11.34 3.34
CA LEU A 62 9.65 10.39 2.25
C LEU A 62 10.92 9.73 1.69
N LEU A 63 11.99 10.50 1.48
CA LEU A 63 13.26 10.02 0.97
C LEU A 63 14.42 10.67 1.74
N PRO A 64 15.12 9.93 2.59
CA PRO A 64 16.23 10.48 3.37
C PRO A 64 17.50 10.56 2.50
N VAL A 65 17.58 11.57 1.63
CA VAL A 65 18.71 11.74 0.70
C VAL A 65 20.01 12.21 1.38
N VAL A 66 21.14 11.82 0.81
CA VAL A 66 22.48 12.27 1.22
C VAL A 66 23.19 13.01 0.09
N THR A 67 24.01 13.98 0.46
CA THR A 67 24.79 14.79 -0.48
C THR A 67 26.20 14.24 -0.67
N ASP A 68 26.84 14.63 -1.78
CA ASP A 68 28.26 14.40 -1.98
C ASP A 68 29.11 15.18 -0.97
N ARG A 69 30.43 14.93 -0.95
CA ARG A 69 31.36 15.57 -0.03
C ARG A 69 31.45 17.10 -0.15
N HIS A 70 30.99 17.66 -1.27
CA HIS A 70 30.97 19.10 -1.51
C HIS A 70 29.60 19.73 -1.27
N HIS A 71 28.60 18.95 -0.85
CA HIS A 71 27.22 19.39 -0.63
C HIS A 71 26.58 20.06 -1.85
N ARG A 72 26.89 19.56 -3.06
CA ARG A 72 26.42 20.12 -4.33
C ARG A 72 25.36 19.28 -5.00
N VAL A 73 25.39 17.96 -4.81
CA VAL A 73 24.50 17.02 -5.50
C VAL A 73 24.01 15.97 -4.51
N TYR A 74 22.74 15.59 -4.60
CA TYR A 74 22.23 14.41 -3.90
C TYR A 74 22.67 13.15 -4.64
N VAL A 75 23.31 12.22 -3.92
CA VAL A 75 24.02 11.06 -4.53
C VAL A 75 23.50 9.70 -4.07
N GLY A 76 22.49 9.67 -3.20
CA GLY A 76 21.83 8.45 -2.76
C GLY A 76 21.00 8.70 -1.51
N VAL A 77 20.74 7.61 -0.79
CA VAL A 77 19.88 7.58 0.40
C VAL A 77 20.68 7.18 1.65
N ASP A 78 20.37 7.81 2.78
CA ASP A 78 20.78 7.40 4.12
C ASP A 78 20.04 6.12 4.52
N ARG A 79 20.78 5.01 4.60
CA ARG A 79 20.22 3.69 4.87
C ARG A 79 19.76 3.51 6.32
N ASP A 80 20.37 4.23 7.26
CA ASP A 80 20.00 4.13 8.67
C ASP A 80 18.73 4.93 8.92
N GLN A 81 18.63 6.14 8.35
CA GLN A 81 17.39 6.92 8.40
C GLN A 81 16.24 6.21 7.66
N HIS A 82 16.51 5.56 6.52
CA HIS A 82 15.50 4.76 5.83
C HIS A 82 15.00 3.58 6.69
N ARG A 83 15.90 2.88 7.40
CA ARG A 83 15.50 1.82 8.33
C ARG A 83 14.60 2.36 9.44
N GLN A 84 14.94 3.51 10.01
CA GLN A 84 14.09 4.18 11.00
C GLN A 84 12.72 4.55 10.42
N ASN A 85 12.64 4.99 9.17
CA ASN A 85 11.36 5.25 8.50
C ASN A 85 10.51 3.98 8.40
N LEU A 86 11.10 2.85 8.01
CA LEU A 86 10.40 1.56 7.96
C LEU A 86 9.88 1.15 9.33
N ASP A 87 10.65 1.37 10.39
CA ASP A 87 10.25 1.03 11.75
C ASP A 87 9.14 1.96 12.26
N LYS A 88 9.18 3.26 11.93
CA LYS A 88 8.09 4.20 12.19
C LYS A 88 6.80 3.79 11.49
N LEU A 89 6.86 3.42 10.20
CA LEU A 89 5.68 2.95 9.46
C LEU A 89 5.06 1.69 10.09
N LYS A 90 5.89 0.73 10.51
CA LYS A 90 5.42 -0.48 11.21
C LYS A 90 4.77 -0.13 12.55
N ALA A 91 5.34 0.82 13.30
CA ALA A 91 4.85 1.20 14.61
C ALA A 91 3.45 1.83 14.58
N THR A 92 3.07 2.52 13.49
CA THR A 92 1.72 3.11 13.38
C THR A 92 0.62 2.05 13.28
N ARG A 93 0.94 0.88 12.70
CA ARG A 93 -0.03 -0.17 12.32
C ARG A 93 -1.08 0.29 11.32
N PHE A 94 -0.95 1.49 10.73
CA PHE A 94 -1.85 1.97 9.67
C PHE A 94 -1.56 1.28 8.35
N PHE A 95 -0.31 0.90 8.13
CA PHE A 95 0.17 0.36 6.87
C PHE A 95 0.33 -1.16 6.97
N SER A 96 -0.09 -1.84 5.92
CA SER A 96 0.09 -3.28 5.75
C SER A 96 1.57 -3.61 5.54
N THR A 97 1.92 -4.88 5.71
CA THR A 97 3.27 -5.37 5.39
C THR A 97 3.61 -5.08 3.91
N GLY A 98 2.66 -5.32 3.01
CA GLY A 98 2.85 -5.09 1.57
C GLY A 98 3.11 -3.61 1.20
N PHE A 99 2.47 -2.67 1.89
CA PHE A 99 2.73 -1.24 1.68
C PHE A 99 4.16 -0.86 2.10
N ILE A 100 4.60 -1.34 3.27
CA ILE A 100 5.93 -1.04 3.81
C ILE A 100 7.02 -1.64 2.90
N ASP A 101 6.80 -2.85 2.39
CA ASP A 101 7.69 -3.49 1.42
C ASP A 101 7.74 -2.73 0.09
N ASN A 102 6.60 -2.22 -0.39
CA ASN A 102 6.55 -1.38 -1.58
C ASN A 102 7.30 -0.06 -1.38
N TYR A 103 7.10 0.63 -0.25
CA TYR A 103 7.88 1.83 0.09
C TYR A 103 9.39 1.55 0.15
N ASN A 104 9.79 0.42 0.75
CA ASN A 104 11.19 0.01 0.76
C ASN A 104 11.74 -0.20 -0.65
N ARG A 105 11.00 -0.91 -1.52
CA ARG A 105 11.39 -1.13 -2.92
C ARG A 105 11.52 0.18 -3.69
N LEU A 106 10.62 1.13 -3.46
CA LEU A 106 10.65 2.45 -4.08
C LEU A 106 11.92 3.23 -3.70
N VAL A 107 12.22 3.33 -2.41
CA VAL A 107 13.43 4.02 -1.92
C VAL A 107 14.71 3.34 -2.41
N VAL A 108 14.77 2.00 -2.41
CA VAL A 108 15.94 1.24 -2.90
C VAL A 108 16.13 1.43 -4.41
N ALA A 109 15.06 1.43 -5.20
CA ALA A 109 15.14 1.68 -6.63
C ALA A 109 15.65 3.10 -6.93
N ILE A 110 15.17 4.10 -6.16
CA ILE A 110 15.64 5.48 -6.27
C ILE A 110 17.14 5.59 -5.90
N ASP A 111 17.59 5.00 -4.78
CA ASP A 111 19.01 4.99 -4.40
C ASP A 111 19.89 4.37 -5.50
N ALA A 112 19.46 3.26 -6.09
CA ALA A 112 20.18 2.61 -7.19
C ALA A 112 20.23 3.50 -8.44
N GLY A 113 19.13 4.17 -8.80
CA GLY A 113 19.08 5.10 -9.92
C GLY A 113 19.99 6.32 -9.73
N MET A 114 20.02 6.89 -8.51
CA MET A 114 20.91 8.00 -8.16
C MET A 114 22.38 7.60 -8.26
N ARG A 115 22.75 6.44 -7.71
CA ARG A 115 24.15 5.96 -7.69
C ARG A 115 24.69 5.54 -9.05
N SER A 116 23.82 5.05 -9.92
CA SER A 116 24.19 4.61 -11.27
C SER A 116 24.23 5.75 -12.28
N GLY A 117 23.77 6.95 -11.92
CA GLY A 117 23.61 8.07 -12.85
C GLY A 117 22.44 7.90 -13.81
N GLN A 118 21.46 7.05 -13.48
CA GLN A 118 20.23 6.89 -14.25
C GLN A 118 19.37 8.17 -14.23
N TYR A 119 19.44 8.94 -13.15
CA TYR A 119 18.73 10.20 -13.01
C TYR A 119 19.62 11.40 -13.36
N THR A 120 19.02 12.45 -13.94
CA THR A 120 19.68 13.76 -14.04
C THR A 120 20.14 14.20 -12.65
N PRO A 121 21.37 14.74 -12.50
CA PRO A 121 21.88 15.22 -11.22
C PRO A 121 20.89 16.14 -10.53
N TRP A 122 20.46 15.73 -9.34
CA TRP A 122 19.63 16.56 -8.47
C TRP A 122 20.54 17.45 -7.63
N LEU A 123 20.64 18.72 -8.02
CA LEU A 123 21.49 19.69 -7.34
C LEU A 123 20.89 20.09 -5.98
N VAL A 124 21.76 20.33 -5.01
CA VAL A 124 21.33 20.81 -3.69
C VAL A 124 20.80 22.23 -3.83
N GLY A 125 19.56 22.44 -3.37
CA GLY A 125 18.83 23.70 -3.51
C GLY A 125 17.84 23.71 -4.67
N ASP A 126 17.97 22.78 -5.62
CA ASP A 126 17.04 22.63 -6.74
C ASP A 126 15.87 21.70 -6.40
N GLY A 127 14.79 21.87 -7.18
CA GLY A 127 13.64 20.99 -7.16
C GLY A 127 14.02 19.52 -7.42
N PRO A 128 13.32 18.55 -6.80
CA PRO A 128 13.61 17.13 -6.99
C PRO A 128 13.33 16.68 -8.42
N THR A 129 14.24 15.91 -9.01
CA THR A 129 14.10 15.41 -10.40
C THR A 129 13.23 14.16 -10.49
N ILE A 130 12.85 13.57 -9.35
CA ILE A 130 12.17 12.27 -9.22
C ILE A 130 10.74 12.50 -8.74
N VAL A 131 9.77 11.85 -9.40
CA VAL A 131 8.34 12.08 -9.16
C VAL A 131 7.92 11.81 -7.71
N PHE A 132 8.45 10.77 -7.07
CA PHE A 132 8.06 10.41 -5.70
C PHE A 132 8.31 11.50 -4.65
N VAL A 133 9.32 12.33 -4.86
CA VAL A 133 9.71 13.42 -3.96
C VAL A 133 9.50 14.78 -4.61
N SER A 134 8.63 14.86 -5.59
CA SER A 134 8.37 16.08 -6.34
C SER A 134 7.78 17.23 -5.52
N GLU A 135 7.37 18.30 -6.19
CA GLU A 135 6.70 19.44 -5.58
C GLU A 135 5.31 19.12 -4.99
N VAL A 136 4.81 17.89 -5.13
CA VAL A 136 3.59 17.43 -4.46
C VAL A 136 3.91 16.40 -3.38
N ASN A 137 3.19 16.45 -2.27
CA ASN A 137 3.34 15.48 -1.19
C ASN A 137 2.74 14.12 -1.60
N ALA A 138 3.55 13.05 -1.63
CA ALA A 138 3.11 11.71 -2.04
C ALA A 138 1.92 11.17 -1.23
N TRP A 139 1.73 11.57 0.03
CA TRP A 139 0.60 11.13 0.87
C TRP A 139 -0.75 11.57 0.32
N CYS A 140 -0.80 12.70 -0.40
CA CYS A 140 -2.04 13.29 -0.92
C CYS A 140 -1.98 13.69 -2.40
N LEU A 141 -0.82 13.62 -3.03
CA LEU A 141 -0.53 14.25 -4.33
C LEU A 141 -1.03 15.72 -4.37
N CYS A 142 -0.77 16.45 -3.28
CA CYS A 142 -1.20 17.82 -3.09
C CYS A 142 -0.02 18.72 -2.70
N GLN A 143 -0.06 19.99 -3.12
CA GLN A 143 0.87 21.03 -2.66
C GLN A 143 0.29 21.80 -1.47
N ASP A 144 -1.03 21.95 -1.45
CA ASP A 144 -1.78 22.71 -0.47
C ASP A 144 -3.09 21.97 -0.12
N VAL A 145 -3.79 22.46 0.90
CA VAL A 145 -5.09 21.98 1.36
C VAL A 145 -6.18 23.01 1.03
N PRO A 146 -7.44 22.61 0.87
CA PRO A 146 -8.49 23.53 0.41
C PRO A 146 -8.86 24.62 1.43
N TYR A 147 -8.66 24.38 2.73
CA TYR A 147 -9.02 25.30 3.81
C TYR A 147 -8.37 24.87 5.12
N ASP A 148 -8.31 25.79 6.10
CA ASP A 148 -7.71 25.51 7.42
C ASP A 148 -8.71 25.11 8.51
N ASN A 149 -9.96 25.59 8.44
CA ASN A 149 -10.96 25.37 9.49
C ASN A 149 -12.34 24.99 8.90
N PRO A 150 -12.91 23.83 9.27
CA PRO A 150 -12.32 22.77 10.11
C PRO A 150 -11.05 22.18 9.50
N ASN A 151 -10.24 21.48 10.28
CA ASN A 151 -9.05 20.82 9.75
C ASN A 151 -9.44 19.92 8.56
N PRO A 152 -8.87 20.13 7.36
CA PRO A 152 -9.31 19.45 6.14
C PRO A 152 -9.11 17.93 6.22
N TRP A 153 -8.11 17.46 6.95
CA TRP A 153 -7.84 16.03 7.13
C TRP A 153 -8.95 15.31 7.92
N ASP A 154 -9.67 16.01 8.80
CA ASP A 154 -10.83 15.45 9.55
C ASP A 154 -12.06 15.24 8.66
N THR A 155 -12.09 15.90 7.52
CA THR A 155 -13.28 16.02 6.68
C THR A 155 -13.21 15.15 5.44
N ILE A 156 -12.11 14.44 5.23
CA ILE A 156 -11.91 13.57 4.07
C ILE A 156 -13.07 12.60 3.90
N GLU A 157 -13.59 12.54 2.69
CA GLU A 157 -14.68 11.64 2.33
C GLU A 157 -14.11 10.47 1.53
N VAL A 158 -14.46 9.25 1.97
CA VAL A 158 -13.94 8.02 1.38
C VAL A 158 -15.06 7.27 0.67
N SER A 159 -14.80 6.91 -0.58
CA SER A 159 -15.66 6.03 -1.38
C SER A 159 -15.00 4.67 -1.51
N VAL A 160 -15.74 3.59 -1.23
CA VAL A 160 -15.33 2.22 -1.53
C VAL A 160 -15.77 1.91 -2.96
N LEU A 161 -14.81 1.68 -3.85
CA LEU A 161 -15.05 1.48 -5.28
C LEU A 161 -15.34 0.01 -5.60
N ASN A 162 -14.58 -0.89 -5.00
CA ASN A 162 -14.68 -2.33 -5.15
C ASN A 162 -14.22 -2.99 -3.84
N ARG A 163 -14.73 -4.18 -3.50
CA ARG A 163 -14.26 -4.92 -2.33
C ARG A 163 -14.54 -6.41 -2.36
N ASP A 164 -13.77 -7.12 -1.54
CA ASP A 164 -14.10 -8.44 -1.01
C ASP A 164 -14.05 -8.40 0.54
N THR A 165 -14.09 -9.58 1.17
CA THR A 165 -14.09 -9.72 2.64
C THR A 165 -12.83 -9.20 3.33
N THR A 166 -11.73 -9.10 2.59
CA THR A 166 -10.37 -8.84 3.09
C THR A 166 -9.68 -7.66 2.40
N THR A 167 -10.15 -7.20 1.25
CA THR A 167 -9.54 -6.13 0.48
C THR A 167 -10.61 -5.15 -0.01
N ALA A 168 -10.29 -3.86 -0.05
CA ALA A 168 -11.14 -2.85 -0.65
C ALA A 168 -10.31 -1.82 -1.45
N GLU A 169 -10.76 -1.53 -2.65
CA GLU A 169 -10.31 -0.39 -3.44
C GLU A 169 -11.06 0.86 -2.98
N VAL A 170 -10.33 1.92 -2.75
CA VAL A 170 -10.87 3.16 -2.20
C VAL A 170 -10.42 4.35 -3.01
N ALA A 171 -11.25 5.37 -3.05
CA ALA A 171 -10.86 6.71 -3.46
C ALA A 171 -11.29 7.70 -2.39
N TRP A 172 -10.43 8.65 -2.06
CA TRP A 172 -10.78 9.73 -1.15
C TRP A 172 -10.73 11.08 -1.86
N ARG A 173 -11.54 12.00 -1.36
CA ARG A 173 -11.61 13.40 -1.80
C ARG A 173 -11.67 14.35 -0.61
N TRP A 174 -11.37 15.62 -0.86
CA TRP A 174 -11.58 16.68 0.12
C TRP A 174 -13.07 16.82 0.43
N GLY A 175 -13.43 16.79 1.71
CA GLY A 175 -14.81 17.04 2.14
C GLY A 175 -15.12 18.52 2.28
N LYS A 176 -16.35 18.82 2.70
CA LYS A 176 -16.84 20.18 3.06
C LYS A 176 -16.47 21.31 2.09
N LEU A 177 -16.26 21.00 0.82
CA LEU A 177 -15.98 22.00 -0.21
C LEU A 177 -17.25 22.82 -0.47
N GLY A 178 -17.16 24.13 -0.27
CA GLY A 178 -18.22 25.07 -0.58
C GLY A 178 -18.41 25.31 -2.08
N ALA A 179 -19.46 26.05 -2.45
CA ALA A 179 -19.76 26.36 -3.84
C ALA A 179 -18.63 27.11 -4.57
N GLY A 180 -17.86 27.93 -3.85
CA GLY A 180 -16.78 28.77 -4.40
C GLY A 180 -15.48 28.05 -4.80
N TYR A 181 -15.33 26.76 -4.50
CA TYR A 181 -14.14 25.99 -4.90
C TYR A 181 -14.15 25.65 -6.38
N GLY A 182 -12.99 25.73 -7.03
CA GLY A 182 -12.82 25.36 -8.43
C GLY A 182 -12.82 23.84 -8.66
N PRO A 183 -12.86 23.40 -9.94
CA PRO A 183 -12.81 21.99 -10.32
C PRO A 183 -11.58 21.25 -9.79
N GLU A 184 -10.44 21.94 -9.66
CA GLU A 184 -9.19 21.37 -9.14
C GLU A 184 -9.33 20.77 -7.74
N TRP A 185 -10.22 21.31 -6.90
CA TRP A 185 -10.52 20.77 -5.58
C TRP A 185 -11.67 19.78 -5.60
N LYS A 186 -12.71 20.06 -6.40
CA LYS A 186 -13.95 19.26 -6.43
C LYS A 186 -13.80 17.92 -7.16
N ASP A 187 -12.97 17.90 -8.21
CA ASP A 187 -12.71 16.73 -9.04
C ASP A 187 -11.50 15.94 -8.55
N PHE A 188 -10.79 16.45 -7.53
CA PHE A 188 -9.68 15.75 -6.90
C PHE A 188 -10.14 14.39 -6.38
N SER A 189 -9.35 13.36 -6.70
CA SER A 189 -9.54 12.01 -6.22
C SER A 189 -8.20 11.32 -6.07
N TYR A 190 -7.96 10.75 -4.90
CA TYR A 190 -6.74 10.02 -4.58
C TYR A 190 -7.06 8.55 -4.32
N LYS A 191 -6.42 7.66 -5.06
CA LYS A 191 -6.72 6.23 -5.03
C LYS A 191 -5.87 5.49 -4.00
N GLY A 192 -6.46 4.46 -3.41
CA GLY A 192 -5.80 3.57 -2.48
C GLY A 192 -6.39 2.16 -2.51
N ILE A 193 -5.69 1.25 -1.84
CA ILE A 193 -6.18 -0.09 -1.52
C ILE A 193 -5.96 -0.31 -0.04
N VAL A 194 -6.95 -0.88 0.64
CA VAL A 194 -6.84 -1.33 2.03
C VAL A 194 -7.03 -2.84 2.09
N THR A 195 -6.35 -3.49 3.02
CA THR A 195 -6.43 -4.93 3.27
C THR A 195 -6.58 -5.23 4.76
N LYS A 196 -7.25 -6.32 5.12
CA LYS A 196 -7.35 -6.82 6.49
C LYS A 196 -6.16 -7.73 6.80
N GLU A 197 -5.19 -7.25 7.58
CA GLU A 197 -4.18 -8.11 8.20
C GLU A 197 -4.54 -8.32 9.67
N THR A 198 -4.55 -9.57 10.13
CA THR A 198 -4.90 -9.90 11.53
C THR A 198 -6.26 -9.34 12.00
N GLY A 199 -7.22 -9.24 11.08
CA GLY A 199 -8.59 -8.77 11.36
C GLY A 199 -8.75 -7.25 11.42
N LYS A 200 -7.72 -6.46 11.09
CA LYS A 200 -7.79 -4.99 11.06
C LYS A 200 -7.47 -4.46 9.68
N TRP A 201 -8.25 -3.49 9.22
CA TRP A 201 -7.95 -2.76 7.99
C TRP A 201 -6.62 -2.02 8.11
N GLN A 202 -5.81 -2.11 7.06
CA GLN A 202 -4.54 -1.43 6.90
C GLN A 202 -4.39 -0.98 5.44
N ILE A 203 -3.62 0.08 5.23
CA ILE A 203 -3.35 0.64 3.91
C ILE A 203 -2.36 -0.28 3.18
N ALA A 204 -2.78 -0.82 2.05
CA ALA A 204 -1.98 -1.67 1.16
C ALA A 204 -1.36 -0.89 0.00
N TYR A 205 -2.02 0.16 -0.45
CA TYR A 205 -1.56 0.98 -1.55
C TYR A 205 -2.09 2.40 -1.42
N LEU A 206 -1.27 3.37 -1.84
CA LEU A 206 -1.62 4.76 -2.03
C LEU A 206 -1.01 5.22 -3.35
N GLN A 207 -1.77 5.96 -4.16
CA GLN A 207 -1.40 6.35 -5.51
C GLN A 207 -0.03 7.04 -5.61
N GLY A 208 0.32 7.89 -4.66
CA GLY A 208 1.61 8.58 -4.63
C GLY A 208 2.80 7.70 -4.26
N PHE A 209 2.57 6.44 -3.85
CA PHE A 209 3.59 5.44 -3.54
C PHE A 209 3.70 4.38 -4.64
N ASP A 210 3.11 4.60 -5.81
CA ASP A 210 3.23 3.69 -6.93
C ASP A 210 4.70 3.53 -7.34
N LEU A 211 5.20 2.30 -7.38
CA LEU A 211 6.62 2.03 -7.65
C LEU A 211 7.04 2.50 -9.06
N LYS A 212 6.18 2.28 -10.06
CA LYS A 212 6.50 2.60 -11.45
C LYS A 212 6.44 4.11 -11.66
N GLU A 213 5.42 4.77 -11.13
CA GLU A 213 5.32 6.23 -11.25
C GLU A 213 6.37 6.93 -10.39
N GLY A 214 6.54 6.52 -9.13
CA GLY A 214 7.47 7.16 -8.20
C GLY A 214 8.94 7.06 -8.59
N THR A 215 9.33 6.07 -9.40
CA THR A 215 10.71 5.93 -9.90
C THR A 215 10.95 6.67 -11.22
N ARG A 216 9.93 7.31 -11.81
CA ARG A 216 10.10 8.15 -13.00
C ARG A 216 10.83 9.45 -12.66
N GLN A 217 11.50 9.95 -13.68
CA GLN A 217 12.09 11.28 -13.68
C GLN A 217 11.16 12.26 -14.41
N TYR A 218 11.17 13.52 -13.98
CA TYR A 218 10.65 14.61 -14.82
C TYR A 218 11.46 14.68 -16.12
N GLN A 219 10.73 14.69 -17.24
CA GLN A 219 11.30 14.89 -18.57
C GLN A 219 11.54 16.37 -18.83
#